data_AF-A0A443QG40-F1
#
_entry.id   AF-A0A443QG40-F1
#
_cell.length_a   1.000
_cell.length_b   1.000
_cell.length_c   1.000
_cell.angle_alpha   90.00
_cell.angle_beta   90.00
_cell.angle_gamma   90.00
#
_symmetry.space_group_name_H-M   'P 1'
#
loop_
_entity.id
_entity.type
_entity.pdbx_description
1 polymer ?
#
loop_
_entity_poly.entity_id
_entity_poly.type
_entity_poly.pdbx_seq_one_letter_code
_entity_poly.pdbx_strand_id
1 'polypeptide(L)' 'MIRLSSANDVDPKTFLWKYGFMSNPRARGSKANMTDAVLQFQRFNNLEQTGTLNSETLRKMRSPRCGNPDIVRRSGIR' A
#
# COMPACT_ATOMS: atom_id res chain seq x y z
N MET A 1 27.81 -10.74 -7.43
CA MET A 1 26.98 -9.57 -7.79
C MET A 1 26.09 -9.22 -6.59
N ILE A 2 26.51 -8.27 -5.76
CA ILE A 2 25.67 -7.78 -4.67
C ILE A 2 24.70 -6.76 -5.27
N ARG A 3 23.43 -7.14 -5.44
CA ARG A 3 22.37 -6.15 -5.66
C ARG A 3 22.07 -5.53 -4.30
N LEU A 4 22.71 -4.39 -4.04
CA LEU A 4 22.26 -3.43 -3.04
C LEU A 4 20.83 -3.03 -3.42
N SER A 5 19.85 -3.61 -2.73
CA SER A 5 18.49 -3.09 -2.68
C SER A 5 18.59 -1.62 -2.31
N SER A 6 18.08 -0.77 -3.19
CA SER A 6 18.22 0.67 -3.07
C SER A 6 17.59 1.11 -1.75
N ALA A 7 18.22 2.06 -1.03
CA ALA A 7 17.78 2.59 0.25
C ALA A 7 16.37 3.26 0.25
N ASN A 8 15.60 3.08 -0.83
CA ASN A 8 14.24 3.57 -1.06
C ASN A 8 13.26 2.47 -1.53
N ASP A 9 13.60 1.19 -1.39
CA ASP A 9 12.68 0.10 -1.72
C ASP A 9 11.54 0.04 -0.69
N VAL A 10 10.40 0.63 -1.06
CA VAL A 10 9.16 0.57 -0.29
C VAL A 10 8.65 -0.88 -0.27
N ASP A 11 8.58 -1.50 0.91
CA ASP A 11 7.86 -2.77 1.08
C ASP A 11 6.36 -2.55 0.82
N PRO A 12 5.77 -3.11 -0.24
CA PRO A 12 4.40 -2.79 -0.65
C PRO A 12 3.35 -3.16 0.39
N LYS A 13 3.55 -4.25 1.14
CA LYS A 13 2.61 -4.68 2.18
C LYS A 13 2.61 -3.70 3.36
N THR A 14 3.79 -3.34 3.86
CA THR A 14 3.94 -2.35 4.93
C THR A 14 3.39 -1.00 4.51
N PHE A 15 3.63 -0.60 3.27
CA PHE A 15 3.09 0.63 2.70
C PHE A 15 1.56 0.64 2.69
N LEU A 16 0.94 -0.39 2.10
CA LEU A 16 -0.52 -0.45 1.98
C LEU A 16 -1.19 -0.47 3.35
N TRP A 17 -0.58 -1.15 4.32
CA TRP A 17 -1.03 -1.10 5.72
C TRP A 17 -0.88 0.29 6.32
N LYS A 18 0.32 0.91 6.22
CA LYS A 18 0.62 2.23 6.79
C LYS A 18 -0.33 3.31 6.29
N TYR A 19 -0.67 3.29 5.00
CA TYR A 19 -1.55 4.29 4.39
C TYR A 19 -3.05 3.91 4.38
N GLY A 20 -3.40 2.77 4.98
CA GLY A 20 -4.80 2.40 5.25
C GLY A 20 -5.51 1.59 4.17
N PHE A 21 -4.81 1.22 3.09
CA PHE A 21 -5.34 0.36 2.01
C PHE A 21 -5.41 -1.12 2.40
N MET A 22 -4.67 -1.55 3.43
CA MET A 22 -4.65 -2.93 3.90
C MET A 22 -4.85 -3.00 5.41
N SER A 23 -5.59 -4.01 5.87
CA SER A 23 -5.65 -4.33 7.31
C SER A 23 -4.29 -4.81 7.82
N ASN A 24 -4.01 -4.65 9.12
CA ASN A 24 -2.73 -5.05 9.69
C ASN A 24 -2.42 -6.53 9.30
N PRO A 25 -1.33 -6.79 8.54
CA PRO A 25 -1.01 -8.13 8.08
C PRO A 25 -0.59 -9.05 9.25
N ARG A 26 -0.22 -8.48 10.40
CA ARG A 26 0.11 -9.20 11.62
C ARG A 26 -1.09 -9.45 12.54
N ALA A 27 -2.27 -8.91 12.23
CA ALA A 27 -3.45 -9.12 13.06
C ALA A 27 -3.98 -10.55 12.90
N ARG A 28 -4.30 -11.22 14.02
CA ARG A 28 -4.90 -12.56 14.04
C ARG A 28 -6.25 -12.53 13.30
N GLY A 29 -6.42 -13.40 12.30
CA GLY A 29 -7.64 -13.46 11.49
C GLY A 29 -7.72 -12.43 10.35
N SER A 30 -6.64 -11.67 10.08
CA SER A 30 -6.60 -10.73 8.97
C SER A 30 -6.68 -11.44 7.62
N LYS A 31 -7.79 -11.24 6.89
CA LYS A 31 -7.92 -11.62 5.47
C LYS A 31 -7.33 -10.53 4.57
N ALA A 32 -6.08 -10.17 4.80
CA ALA A 32 -5.42 -9.12 4.03
C ALA A 32 -5.24 -9.56 2.57
N ASN A 33 -6.15 -9.15 1.68
CA ASN A 33 -6.05 -9.39 0.25
C ASN A 33 -5.15 -8.34 -0.39
N MET A 34 -4.01 -8.78 -0.93
CA MET A 34 -3.05 -7.90 -1.59
C MET A 34 -3.62 -7.26 -2.84
N THR A 35 -4.33 -8.02 -3.67
CA THR A 35 -4.90 -7.55 -4.92
C THR A 35 -5.91 -6.43 -4.66
N ASP A 36 -6.82 -6.62 -3.69
CA ASP A 36 -7.83 -5.61 -3.34
C ASP A 36 -7.18 -4.32 -2.81
N ALA A 37 -6.16 -4.45 -1.97
CA ALA A 37 -5.42 -3.28 -1.46
C ALA A 37 -4.70 -2.52 -2.58
N VAL A 38 -4.09 -3.23 -3.53
CA VAL A 38 -3.46 -2.63 -4.71
C VAL A 38 -4.49 -1.95 -5.61
N LEU A 39 -5.64 -2.59 -5.86
CA LEU A 39 -6.74 -2.00 -6.64
C LEU A 39 -7.25 -0.70 -5.99
N GLN A 40 -7.42 -0.69 -4.67
CA GLN A 40 -7.82 0.51 -3.93
C GLN A 40 -6.77 1.62 -4.05
N PHE A 41 -5.48 1.27 -3.90
CA PHE A 41 -4.39 2.23 -4.05
C PHE A 41 -4.34 2.83 -5.47
N GLN A 42 -4.46 1.98 -6.49
CA GLN A 42 -4.47 2.40 -7.90
C GLN A 42 -5.65 3.34 -8.17
N ARG A 43 -6.85 2.97 -7.72
CA ARG A 43 -8.05 3.80 -7.83
C ARG A 43 -7.89 5.15 -7.15
N PHE A 44 -7.35 5.18 -5.92
CA PHE A 44 -7.12 6.43 -5.18
C PHE A 44 -6.14 7.36 -5.88
N ASN A 45 -5.12 6.80 -6.55
CA ASN A 45 -4.07 7.55 -7.23
C ASN A 45 -4.34 7.80 -8.72
N ASN A 46 -5.55 7.49 -9.21
CA ASN A 46 -5.92 7.57 -10.63
C ASN A 46 -4.97 6.79 -11.56
N LEU A 47 -4.53 5.62 -11.12
CA LEU A 47 -3.79 4.66 -11.93
C LEU A 47 -4.74 3.64 -12.54
N GLU A 48 -4.29 2.95 -13.59
CA GLU A 48 -4.98 1.79 -14.11
C GLU A 48 -5.12 0.70 -13.03
N GLN A 49 -6.32 0.15 -12.89
CA GLN A 49 -6.68 -0.82 -11.85
C GLN A 49 -6.27 -2.25 -12.27
N THR A 50 -4.97 -2.50 -12.38
CA THR A 50 -4.44 -3.82 -12.76
C THR A 50 -4.46 -4.84 -11.62
N GLY A 51 -4.58 -4.38 -10.37
CA GLY A 51 -4.46 -5.22 -9.17
C GLY A 51 -3.07 -5.82 -8.93
N THR A 52 -2.08 -5.38 -9.71
CA THR A 52 -0.69 -5.85 -9.66
C THR A 52 0.26 -4.71 -9.34
N LEU A 53 1.38 -5.03 -8.69
CA LEU A 53 2.46 -4.09 -8.40
C LEU A 53 3.30 -3.80 -9.65
N ASN A 54 2.68 -3.23 -10.68
CA ASN A 54 3.37 -2.83 -11.90
C ASN A 54 4.31 -1.63 -11.64
N SER A 55 5.13 -1.30 -12.64
CA SER A 55 6.12 -0.21 -12.57
C SER A 55 5.51 1.13 -12.18
N GLU A 56 4.35 1.47 -12.75
CA GLU A 56 3.59 2.69 -12.45
C GLU A 56 3.14 2.74 -10.98
N THR A 57 2.58 1.63 -10.48
CA THR A 57 2.16 1.48 -9.08
C THR A 57 3.33 1.67 -8.13
N LEU A 58 4.44 0.96 -8.37
CA LEU A 58 5.64 1.05 -7.53
C LEU A 58 6.28 2.44 -7.59
N ARG A 59 6.29 3.10 -8.76
CA ARG A 59 6.77 4.48 -8.92
C ARG A 59 5.93 5.44 -8.08
N LYS A 60 4.61 5.27 -8.06
CA LYS A 60 3.71 6.08 -7.23
C LYS A 60 3.85 5.80 -5.74
N MET A 61 4.12 4.55 -5.33
CA MET A 61 4.42 4.22 -3.93
C MET A 61 5.69 4.93 -3.43
N ARG A 62 6.69 5.08 -4.30
CA ARG A 62 7.97 5.77 -4.01
C ARG A 62 7.90 7.29 -4.09
N SER A 63 6.80 7.88 -4.57
CA SER A 63 6.72 9.34 -4.67
C SER A 63 6.69 9.98 -3.27
N PRO A 64 7.30 11.17 -3.09
CA PRO A 64 7.21 11.93 -1.85
C PRO A 64 5.76 12.09 -1.39
N ARG A 65 5.55 12.01 -0.08
CA ARG A 65 4.22 12.05 0.55
C ARG A 65 4.34 12.51 1.99
N CYS A 66 3.25 13.10 2.51
CA CYS A 66 3.14 13.31 3.94
C CYS A 66 2.94 11.95 4.64
N GLY A 67 3.37 11.83 5.90
CA GLY A 67 3.32 10.56 6.63
C GLY A 67 1.92 10.13 7.09
N ASN A 68 0.88 10.91 6.79
CA ASN A 68 -0.50 10.65 7.22
C ASN A 68 -1.14 9.54 6.36
N PRO A 69 -2.06 8.72 6.90
CA PRO A 69 -2.77 7.72 6.12
C PRO A 69 -3.64 8.36 5.03
N ASP A 70 -3.69 7.70 3.86
CA ASP A 70 -4.56 8.09 2.74
C ASP A 70 -6.02 7.73 3.04
N ILE A 71 -6.24 6.59 3.72
CA ILE A 71 -7.56 6.13 4.15
C ILE A 71 -7.62 6.10 5.68
N VAL A 72 -8.40 7.01 6.26
CA VAL A 72 -8.70 7.01 7.70
C VAL A 72 -9.82 6.01 7.98
N ARG A 73 -9.47 4.83 8.51
CA ARG A 73 -10.46 3.90 9.05
C ARG A 73 -10.99 4.52 10.35
N ARG A 74 -12.23 5.01 10.36
CA ARG A 74 -12.89 5.41 11.61
C ARG A 74 -12.98 4.17 12.51
N SER A 75 -12.10 4.11 13.51
CA SER A 75 -12.18 3.13 14.58
C SER A 75 -13.22 3.65 15.57
N GLY A 76 -14.42 3.06 15.59
CA GLY A 76 -15.42 3.21 16.65
C GLY A 76 -15.94 4.62 16.97
N ILE A 77 -17.07 5.01 16.37
CA ILE A 77 -18.12 5.71 17.11
C ILE A 77 -19.30 4.74 17.15
N ARG A 78 -19.35 3.92 18.20
CA ARG A 78 -20.55 3.30 18.77
C ARG A 78 -20.29 3.09 20.26
#